data_AF-A0A359D7B1-F1
#
_entry.id   AF-A0A359D7B1-F1
#
_cell.length_a   1.000
_cell.length_b   1.000
_cell.length_c   1.000
_cell.angle_alpha   90.00
_cell.angle_beta   90.00
_cell.angle_gamma   90.00
#
_symmetry.space_group_name_H-M   'P 1'
#
loop_
_entity.id
_entity.type
_entity.pdbx_description
1 polymer ?
#
loop_
_entity_poly.entity_id
_entity_poly.type
_entity_poly.pdbx_seq_one_letter_code
_entity_poly.pdbx_strand_id
1 'polypeptide(L)'
;LRLMLNRDEQSLRANEARAVQLKADLLASQERFERLISTPEERAVYQRFQTAERLYLQEQGKVMQLSQQDLLDEALVVVNGELGQYADSMAAALAELTDLNRSGATRAATHAGEVFYSARTWVLVTMLLAGLATVVLALLLTRSIV
;
A
#
# COMPACT_ATOMS: atom_id res chain seq x y z
N LEU A 1 -10.89 40.47 -15.56
CA LEU A 1 -11.05 41.55 -14.54
C LEU A 1 -12.21 41.37 -13.54
N ARG A 2 -13.16 40.42 -13.71
CA ARG A 2 -14.21 40.12 -12.70
C ARG A 2 -13.90 38.96 -11.74
N LEU A 3 -12.82 38.21 -11.97
CA LEU A 3 -12.40 37.08 -11.14
C LEU A 3 -11.56 37.48 -9.91
N MET A 4 -11.31 38.78 -9.70
CA MET A 4 -10.49 39.29 -8.59
C MET A 4 -11.32 39.98 -7.50
N LEU A 5 -12.65 40.03 -7.63
CA LEU A 5 -13.54 40.75 -6.70
C LEU A 5 -14.34 39.84 -5.78
N ASN A 6 -14.16 38.52 -5.84
CA ASN A 6 -14.83 37.62 -4.91
C ASN A 6 -13.90 36.50 -4.45
N ARG A 7 -12.87 36.87 -3.67
CA ARG A 7 -12.40 36.03 -2.57
C ARG A 7 -13.54 35.98 -1.54
N ASP A 8 -14.64 35.32 -1.87
CA ASP A 8 -15.74 35.11 -0.93
C ASP A 8 -15.11 34.41 0.29
N GLU A 9 -15.19 35.02 1.48
CA GLU A 9 -14.65 34.42 2.71
C GLU A 9 -15.14 32.98 2.87
N GLN A 10 -16.35 32.69 2.38
CA GLN A 10 -16.94 31.36 2.35
C GLN A 10 -16.16 30.37 1.47
N SER A 11 -15.67 30.79 0.31
CA SER A 11 -14.85 29.94 -0.59
C SER A 11 -13.46 29.67 0.00
N LEU A 12 -12.85 30.67 0.65
CA LEU A 12 -11.60 30.52 1.38
C LEU A 12 -11.74 29.54 2.55
N ARG A 13 -12.75 29.74 3.41
CA ARG A 13 -13.05 28.83 4.52
C ARG A 13 -13.36 27.42 4.06
N ALA A 14 -14.11 27.26 2.95
CA ALA A 14 -14.40 25.95 2.37
C ALA A 14 -13.12 25.25 1.84
N ASN A 15 -12.22 25.99 1.20
CA ASN A 15 -10.95 25.46 0.71
C ASN A 15 -10.01 25.07 1.87
N GLU A 16 -9.92 25.90 2.92
CA GLU A 16 -9.16 25.59 4.13
C GLU A 16 -9.69 24.34 4.83
N ALA A 17 -11.01 24.26 5.05
CA ALA A 17 -11.64 23.08 5.65
C ALA A 17 -11.36 21.81 4.83
N ARG A 18 -11.43 21.92 3.49
CA ARG A 18 -11.13 20.81 2.59
C ARG A 18 -9.67 20.40 2.64
N ALA A 19 -8.73 21.34 2.73
CA ALA A 19 -7.31 21.05 2.87
C ALA A 19 -7.00 20.33 4.20
N VAL A 20 -7.63 20.77 5.30
CA VAL A 20 -7.51 20.10 6.61
C VAL A 20 -8.06 18.68 6.53
N GLN A 21 -9.23 18.49 5.92
CA GLN A 21 -9.83 17.16 5.76
C GLN A 21 -8.93 16.22 4.92
N LEU A 22 -8.44 16.69 3.78
CA LEU A 22 -7.53 15.92 2.93
C LEU A 22 -6.26 15.49 3.67
N LYS A 23 -5.71 16.37 4.50
CA LYS A 23 -4.54 16.05 5.33
C LYS A 23 -4.87 14.97 6.37
N ALA A 24 -6.03 15.04 7.00
CA ALA A 24 -6.47 14.03 7.96
C ALA A 24 -6.70 12.67 7.28
N ASP A 25 -7.33 12.66 6.11
CA ASP A 25 -7.58 11.44 5.33
C ASP A 25 -6.27 10.80 4.85
N LEU A 26 -5.30 11.62 4.47
CA LEU A 26 -3.95 11.19 4.10
C LEU A 26 -3.23 10.51 5.26
N LEU A 27 -3.19 11.16 6.43
CA LEU A 27 -2.58 10.59 7.65
C LEU A 27 -3.24 9.27 8.04
N ALA A 28 -4.57 9.21 8.04
CA ALA A 28 -5.30 7.98 8.34
C ALA A 28 -4.99 6.87 7.32
N SER A 29 -4.78 7.22 6.05
CA SER A 29 -4.40 6.26 5.02
C SER A 29 -2.98 5.73 5.20
N GLN A 30 -2.04 6.61 5.58
CA GLN A 30 -0.66 6.24 5.90
C GLN A 30 -0.59 5.31 7.13
N GLU A 31 -1.31 5.63 8.22
CA GLU A 31 -1.37 4.77 9.41
C GLU A 31 -1.93 3.37 9.10
N ARG A 32 -2.97 3.31 8.25
CA ARG A 32 -3.51 2.01 7.80
C ARG A 32 -2.47 1.25 6.99
N PHE A 33 -1.81 1.92 6.05
CA PHE A 33 -0.81 1.28 5.19
C PHE A 33 0.38 0.75 6.00
N GLU A 34 0.88 1.51 6.98
CA GLU A 34 1.99 1.11 7.86
C GLU A 34 1.79 -0.22 8.57
N ARG A 35 0.54 -0.51 8.95
CA ARG A 35 0.16 -1.75 9.61
C ARG A 35 0.09 -2.94 8.65
N LEU A 36 -0.04 -2.68 7.35
CA LEU A 36 -0.12 -3.71 6.31
C LEU A 36 1.25 -4.07 5.74
N ILE A 37 2.26 -3.21 5.91
CA ILE A 37 3.62 -3.45 5.43
C ILE A 37 4.16 -4.75 6.03
N SER A 38 4.40 -5.73 5.17
CA SER A 38 4.71 -7.10 5.56
C SER A 38 6.14 -7.51 5.22
N THR A 39 6.87 -6.68 4.46
CA THR A 39 8.24 -7.01 4.01
C THR A 39 9.24 -5.88 4.29
N PRO A 40 10.53 -6.19 4.47
CA PRO A 40 11.58 -5.16 4.63
C PRO A 40 11.72 -4.26 3.39
N GLU A 41 11.52 -4.82 2.20
CA GLU A 41 11.59 -4.11 0.93
C GLU A 41 10.47 -3.07 0.81
N GLU A 42 9.21 -3.49 1.03
CA GLU A 42 8.07 -2.56 1.06
C GLU A 42 8.25 -1.46 2.11
N ARG A 43 8.84 -1.80 3.27
CA ARG A 43 9.17 -0.81 4.30
C ARG A 43 10.18 0.23 3.82
N ALA A 44 11.22 -0.19 3.11
CA ALA A 44 12.23 0.72 2.59
C ALA A 44 11.66 1.67 1.52
N VAL A 45 10.82 1.16 0.61
CA VAL A 45 10.16 2.00 -0.40
C VAL A 45 9.16 2.97 0.25
N TYR A 46 8.43 2.53 1.27
CA TYR A 46 7.53 3.40 2.02
C TYR A 46 8.26 4.51 2.80
N GLN A 47 9.44 4.23 3.36
CA GLN A 47 10.27 5.27 3.98
C GLN A 47 10.79 6.30 2.97
N ARG A 48 11.09 5.87 1.73
CA ARG A 48 11.42 6.80 0.63
C ARG A 48 10.21 7.68 0.29
N PHE A 49 9.02 7.10 0.19
CA PHE A 49 7.76 7.85 0.01
C PHE A 49 7.58 8.91 1.11
N GLN A 50 7.66 8.54 2.39
CA GLN A 50 7.52 9.49 3.51
C GLN A 50 8.55 10.62 3.46
N THR A 51 9.78 10.31 3.08
CA THR A 51 10.84 11.30 2.96
C THR A 51 10.55 12.29 1.84
N ALA A 52 10.13 11.79 0.67
CA ALA A 52 9.74 12.63 -0.46
C ALA A 52 8.50 13.49 -0.15
N GLU A 53 7.49 12.92 0.51
CA GLU A 53 6.28 13.65 0.93
C GLU A 53 6.63 14.80 1.90
N ARG A 54 7.45 14.53 2.92
CA ARG A 54 7.88 15.57 3.87
C ARG A 54 8.61 16.72 3.17
N LEU A 55 9.52 16.39 2.26
CA LEU A 55 10.27 17.39 1.49
C LEU A 55 9.34 18.16 0.53
N TYR A 56 8.42 17.48 -0.14
CA TYR A 56 7.41 18.12 -0.99
C TYR A 56 6.56 19.14 -0.21
N LEU A 57 6.04 18.75 0.97
CA LEU A 57 5.23 19.63 1.81
C LEU A 57 6.03 20.83 2.34
N GLN A 58 7.32 20.64 2.62
CA GLN A 58 8.22 21.71 3.02
C GLN A 58 8.41 22.73 1.88
N GLU A 59 8.71 22.27 0.66
CA GLU A 59 8.87 23.14 -0.50
C GLU A 59 7.55 23.82 -0.90
N GLN A 60 6.42 23.11 -0.80
CA GLN A 60 5.10 23.68 -1.03
C GLN A 60 4.82 24.85 -0.07
N GLY A 61 5.21 24.71 1.20
CA GLY A 61 5.11 25.78 2.18
C GLY A 61 5.92 27.02 1.79
N LYS A 62 7.14 26.85 1.26
CA LYS A 62 7.95 27.96 0.75
C LYS A 62 7.29 28.64 -0.45
N VAL A 63 6.77 27.87 -1.40
CA VAL A 63 6.03 28.42 -2.56
C VAL A 63 4.84 29.25 -2.11
N MET A 64 4.08 28.78 -1.11
CA MET A 64 2.97 29.54 -0.55
C MET A 64 3.43 30.83 0.14
N GLN A 65 4.56 30.83 0.85
CA GLN A 65 5.12 32.03 1.47
C GLN A 65 5.64 33.04 0.44
N LEU A 66 6.30 32.57 -0.61
CA LEU A 66 6.79 33.42 -1.71
C LEU A 66 5.62 34.04 -2.48
N SER A 67 4.57 33.24 -2.75
CA SER A 67 3.35 33.73 -3.37
C SER A 67 2.61 34.78 -2.53
N GLN A 68 2.65 34.67 -1.19
CA GLN A 68 2.08 35.70 -0.29
C GLN A 68 2.89 37.00 -0.28
N GLN A 69 4.17 36.94 -0.66
CA GLN A 69 5.07 38.09 -0.75
C GLN A 69 5.13 38.71 -2.16
N ASP A 70 4.27 38.26 -3.09
CA ASP A 70 4.27 38.63 -4.50
C ASP A 70 5.60 38.31 -5.25
N LEU A 71 6.40 37.39 -4.70
CA LEU A 71 7.68 36.91 -5.26
C LEU A 71 7.46 35.70 -6.19
N LEU A 72 6.83 35.94 -7.33
CA LEU A 72 6.37 34.87 -8.23
C LEU A 72 7.50 34.19 -9.00
N ASP A 73 8.55 34.93 -9.37
CA ASP A 73 9.69 34.36 -10.11
C ASP A 73 10.47 33.36 -9.25
N GLU A 74 10.71 33.70 -7.97
CA GLU A 74 11.33 32.82 -6.99
C GLU A 74 10.44 31.60 -6.68
N ALA A 75 9.12 31.81 -6.59
CA ALA A 75 8.17 30.70 -6.42
C ALA A 75 8.23 29.71 -7.59
N LEU A 76 8.33 30.21 -8.83
CA LEU A 76 8.45 29.36 -10.04
C LEU A 76 9.75 28.55 -10.07
N VAL A 77 10.85 29.09 -9.55
CA VAL A 77 12.12 28.34 -9.43
C VAL A 77 11.95 27.15 -8.49
N VAL A 78 11.30 27.33 -7.34
CA VAL A 78 11.04 26.23 -6.39
C VAL A 78 10.10 25.19 -6.99
N VAL A 79 9.03 25.63 -7.67
CA VAL A 79 8.06 24.74 -8.32
C VAL A 79 8.72 23.88 -9.41
N ASN A 80 9.51 24.50 -10.29
CA ASN A 80 10.17 23.81 -11.41
C ASN A 80 11.44 23.05 -11.00
N GLY A 81 11.93 23.27 -9.77
CA GLY A 81 13.10 22.61 -9.22
C GLY A 81 12.73 21.54 -8.20
N GLU A 82 13.04 21.81 -6.94
CA GLU A 82 12.97 20.85 -5.84
C GLU A 82 11.56 20.30 -5.63
N LEU A 83 10.52 21.14 -5.76
CA LEU A 83 9.14 20.70 -5.56
C LEU A 83 8.72 19.63 -6.57
N GLY A 84 9.02 19.85 -7.85
CA GLY A 84 8.76 18.88 -8.92
C GLY A 84 9.52 17.58 -8.70
N GLN A 85 10.80 17.67 -8.33
CA GLN A 85 11.63 16.49 -8.05
C GLN A 85 11.08 15.64 -6.91
N TYR A 86 10.61 16.26 -5.82
CA TYR A 86 10.01 15.53 -4.71
C TYR A 86 8.65 14.93 -5.06
N ALA A 87 7.85 15.61 -5.90
CA ALA A 87 6.61 15.07 -6.42
C ALA A 87 6.85 13.81 -7.27
N ASP A 88 7.84 13.84 -8.16
CA ASP A 88 8.23 12.70 -9.00
C ASP A 88 8.74 11.54 -8.15
N SER A 89 9.57 11.82 -7.14
CA SER A 89 10.08 10.82 -6.21
C SER A 89 8.96 10.13 -5.43
N MET A 90 7.98 10.91 -4.98
CA MET A 90 6.79 10.41 -4.29
C MET A 90 5.94 9.51 -5.21
N ALA A 91 5.70 9.95 -6.45
CA ALA A 91 4.95 9.17 -7.44
C ALA A 91 5.66 7.85 -7.80
N ALA A 92 6.98 7.90 -7.99
CA ALA A 92 7.78 6.71 -8.27
C ALA A 92 7.72 5.70 -7.12
N ALA A 93 7.84 6.16 -5.86
CA ALA A 93 7.74 5.29 -4.69
C ALA A 93 6.34 4.66 -4.54
N LEU A 94 5.27 5.41 -4.82
CA LEU A 94 3.90 4.86 -4.82
C LEU A 94 3.68 3.81 -5.91
N ALA A 95 4.21 4.03 -7.11
CA ALA A 95 4.15 3.06 -8.20
C ALA A 95 4.89 1.77 -7.82
N GLU A 96 6.07 1.88 -7.22
CA GLU A 96 6.88 0.76 -6.74
C GLU A 96 6.16 -0.01 -5.61
N LEU A 97 5.56 0.67 -4.63
CA LEU A 97 4.74 0.02 -3.58
C LEU A 97 3.54 -0.74 -4.16
N THR A 98 2.91 -0.18 -5.20
CA THR A 98 1.78 -0.83 -5.88
C THR A 98 2.22 -2.10 -6.60
N ASP A 99 3.38 -2.07 -7.26
CA ASP A 99 3.94 -3.23 -7.94
C ASP A 99 4.37 -4.32 -6.95
N LEU A 100 5.04 -3.95 -5.85
CA LEU A 100 5.40 -4.87 -4.77
C LEU A 100 4.17 -5.57 -4.18
N ASN A 101 3.10 -4.83 -3.93
CA ASN A 101 1.84 -5.40 -3.43
C ASN A 101 1.19 -6.36 -4.46
N ARG A 102 1.20 -6.00 -5.75
CA ARG A 102 0.67 -6.87 -6.81
C ARG A 102 1.48 -8.16 -6.96
N SER A 103 2.80 -8.05 -6.93
CA SER A 103 3.72 -9.20 -6.96
C SER A 103 3.51 -10.09 -5.74
N GLY A 104 3.44 -9.49 -4.53
CA GLY A 104 3.15 -10.18 -3.29
C GLY A 104 1.82 -10.95 -3.32
N ALA A 105 0.74 -10.32 -3.81
CA ALA A 105 -0.56 -10.96 -3.97
C ALA A 105 -0.51 -12.14 -4.94
N THR A 106 0.23 -12.02 -6.04
CA THR A 106 0.41 -13.10 -7.02
C THR A 106 1.13 -14.29 -6.39
N ARG A 107 2.22 -14.07 -5.66
CA ARG A 107 2.95 -15.14 -4.95
C ARG A 107 2.09 -15.80 -3.87
N ALA A 108 1.27 -15.02 -3.16
CA ALA A 108 0.36 -15.57 -2.16
C ALA A 108 -0.69 -16.49 -2.81
N ALA A 109 -1.24 -16.09 -3.97
CA ALA A 109 -2.19 -16.89 -4.72
C ALA A 109 -1.56 -18.20 -5.24
N THR A 110 -0.34 -18.14 -5.79
CA THR A 110 0.37 -19.36 -6.24
C THR A 110 0.66 -20.30 -5.07
N HIS A 111 1.15 -19.77 -3.96
CA HIS A 111 1.43 -20.57 -2.76
C HIS A 111 0.16 -21.22 -2.18
N ALA A 112 -0.96 -20.50 -2.14
CA ALA A 112 -2.24 -21.07 -1.72
C ALA A 112 -2.67 -22.24 -2.62
N GLY A 113 -2.44 -22.13 -3.93
CA GLY A 113 -2.66 -23.22 -4.88
C GLY A 113 -1.79 -24.45 -4.59
N GLU A 114 -0.49 -24.26 -4.37
CA GLU A 114 0.44 -25.34 -4.01
C GLU A 114 0.04 -26.06 -2.71
N VAL A 115 -0.30 -25.28 -1.67
CA VAL A 115 -0.78 -25.82 -0.38
C VAL A 115 -2.06 -26.61 -0.57
N PHE A 116 -3.00 -26.13 -1.39
CA PHE A 116 -4.25 -26.85 -1.70
C PHE A 116 -3.99 -28.20 -2.38
N TYR A 117 -3.15 -28.24 -3.42
CA TYR A 117 -2.80 -29.48 -4.12
C TYR A 117 -2.06 -30.46 -3.20
N SER A 118 -1.14 -29.96 -2.37
CA SER A 118 -0.43 -30.76 -1.37
C SER A 118 -1.39 -31.35 -0.35
N ALA A 119 -2.27 -30.53 0.24
CA ALA A 119 -3.27 -30.99 1.21
C ALA A 119 -4.21 -32.03 0.59
N ARG A 120 -4.65 -31.83 -0.66
CA ARG A 120 -5.46 -32.82 -1.39
C ARG A 120 -4.73 -34.16 -1.54
N THR A 121 -3.45 -34.13 -1.87
CA THR A 121 -2.61 -35.34 -1.95
C THR A 121 -2.54 -36.05 -0.61
N TRP A 122 -2.29 -35.34 0.48
CA TRP A 122 -2.24 -35.91 1.83
C TRP A 122 -3.55 -36.55 2.26
N VAL A 123 -4.68 -35.92 1.94
CA VAL A 123 -6.01 -36.51 2.20
C VAL A 123 -6.17 -37.83 1.47
N LEU A 124 -5.82 -37.89 0.18
CA LEU A 124 -5.93 -39.12 -0.62
C LEU A 124 -5.00 -40.23 -0.09
N VAL A 125 -3.75 -39.89 0.23
CA VAL A 125 -2.79 -40.84 0.82
C VAL A 125 -3.32 -41.39 2.14
N THR A 126 -3.84 -40.52 3.02
CA THR A 126 -4.39 -40.93 4.32
C THR A 126 -5.60 -41.83 4.16
N MET A 127 -6.51 -41.51 3.23
CA MET A 127 -7.68 -42.36 2.92
C MET A 127 -7.25 -43.75 2.42
N LEU A 128 -6.25 -43.82 1.54
CA LEU A 128 -5.73 -45.10 1.05
C LEU A 128 -5.11 -45.93 2.18
N LEU A 129 -4.28 -45.31 3.03
CA LEU A 129 -3.65 -45.99 4.17
C LEU A 129 -4.70 -46.50 5.16
N ALA A 130 -5.72 -45.71 5.47
CA ALA A 130 -6.82 -46.13 6.34
C ALA A 130 -7.62 -47.30 5.75
N GLY A 131 -7.90 -47.27 4.44
CA GLY A 131 -8.55 -48.37 3.73
C GLY A 131 -7.73 -49.66 3.77
N LEU A 132 -6.43 -49.58 3.48
CA LEU A 132 -5.51 -50.72 3.56
C LEU A 132 -5.43 -51.27 4.98
N ALA A 133 -5.31 -50.42 6.00
CA ALA A 133 -5.31 -50.84 7.39
C ALA A 133 -6.61 -51.59 7.75
N THR A 134 -7.76 -51.12 7.27
CA THR A 134 -9.06 -51.79 7.48
C THR A 134 -9.07 -53.19 6.87
N VAL A 135 -8.57 -53.34 5.63
CA VAL A 135 -8.46 -54.65 4.97
C VAL A 135 -7.52 -55.59 5.74
N VAL A 136 -6.35 -55.09 6.15
CA VAL A 136 -5.38 -55.86 6.94
C VAL A 136 -6.01 -56.35 8.25
N LEU A 137 -6.69 -55.46 8.98
CA LEU A 137 -7.38 -55.81 10.23
C LEU A 137 -8.47 -56.86 10.00
N ALA A 138 -9.28 -56.73 8.94
CA ALA A 138 -10.32 -57.70 8.61
C ALA A 138 -9.73 -59.10 8.31
N LEU A 139 -8.63 -59.18 7.57
CA LEU A 139 -7.94 -60.45 7.28
C LEU A 139 -7.33 -61.09 8.53
N LEU A 140 -6.71 -60.30 9.41
CA LEU A 140 -6.15 -60.78 10.67
C LEU A 140 -7.24 -61.34 11.60
N LEU A 141 -8.37 -60.63 11.73
CA LEU A 141 -9.51 -61.09 12.54
C LEU A 141 -10.10 -62.37 11.98
N THR A 142 -10.26 -62.48 10.66
CA THR A 142 -10.82 -63.69 10.02
C THR A 142 -9.94 -64.91 10.28
N ARG A 143 -8.60 -64.76 10.21
CA ARG A 143 -7.65 -65.84 10.55
C ARG A 143 -7.56 -66.17 12.03
N SER A 144 -7.98 -65.28 12.92
CA SER A 144 -7.95 -65.53 14.36
C SER A 144 -9.17 -66.31 14.86
N ILE A 145 -10.27 -66.32 14.10
CA ILE A 145 -11.55 -66.91 14.51
C ILE A 145 -11.70 -68.35 13.99
N VAL A 146 -11.12 -68.66 12.82
CA VAL A 146 -11.10 -69.99 12.20
C VAL A 146 -9.90 -70.78 12.72
#